data_AF-A0A923VDR9-F1
#
_entry.id   AF-A0A923VDR9-F1
#
_cell.length_a   1.000
_cell.length_b   1.000
_cell.length_c   1.000
_cell.angle_alpha   90.00
_cell.angle_beta   90.00
_cell.angle_gamma   90.00
#
_symmetry.space_group_name_H-M   'P 1'
#
loop_
_entity.id
_entity.type
_entity.pdbx_description
1 polymer ?
#
loop_
_entity_poly.entity_id
_entity_poly.type
_entity_poly.pdbx_seq_one_letter_code
_entity_poly.pdbx_strand_id
1 'polypeptide(L)' 'MLGTKFMVAPMIVKGDRKVIHFPKGTWKSDEGKIIKGPTTMEQVVAINRLPVFELIKP' A
#
# COMPACT_ATOMS: atom_id res chain seq x y z
N MET A 1 8.70 4.33 2.89
CA MET A 1 7.94 5.58 3.05
C MET A 1 8.64 6.66 2.24
N LEU A 2 7.91 7.41 1.42
CA LEU A 2 8.39 8.62 0.76
C LEU A 2 7.87 9.82 1.56
N GLY A 3 8.77 10.40 2.36
CA GLY A 3 8.40 11.39 3.37
C GLY A 3 7.43 10.83 4.42
N THR A 4 6.60 11.70 4.99
CA THR A 4 5.62 11.37 6.03
C THR A 4 4.26 10.95 5.48
N LYS A 5 4.02 11.16 4.18
CA LYS A 5 2.68 11.09 3.58
C LYS A 5 2.46 9.86 2.71
N PHE A 6 3.49 9.35 2.03
CA PHE A 6 3.32 8.28 1.05
C PHE A 6 4.02 7.00 1.45
N MET A 7 3.33 5.87 1.31
CA MET A 7 3.89 4.54 1.39
C MET A 7 3.95 3.93 -0.01
N VAL A 8 5.07 3.31 -0.35
CA VAL A 8 5.27 2.63 -1.63
C VAL A 8 5.57 1.16 -1.34
N ALA A 9 4.84 0.26 -1.98
CA ALA A 9 4.96 -1.18 -1.77
C ALA A 9 5.35 -1.90 -3.07
N PRO A 10 6.64 -1.85 -3.48
CA PRO A 10 7.10 -2.43 -4.73
C PRO A 10 7.07 -3.97 -4.71
N MET A 11 6.90 -4.55 -5.89
CA MET A 11 7.18 -5.96 -6.14
C MET A 11 8.68 -6.16 -6.29
N ILE A 12 9.28 -6.90 -5.35
CA ILE A 12 10.71 -7.23 -5.35
C ILE A 12 10.95 -8.74 -5.47
N VAL A 13 9.88 -9.52 -5.43
CA VAL A 13 9.89 -10.98 -5.59
C VAL A 13 9.08 -11.31 -6.84
N LYS A 14 9.51 -12.35 -7.56
CA LYS A 14 8.77 -12.87 -8.72
C LYS A 14 7.37 -13.33 -8.29
N GLY A 15 6.36 -12.94 -9.06
CA GLY A 15 4.96 -13.24 -8.79
C GLY A 15 4.11 -11.99 -8.91
N ASP A 16 2.84 -12.11 -8.54
CA ASP A 16 1.84 -11.04 -8.58
C ASP A 16 1.26 -10.70 -7.20
N ARG A 17 1.56 -11.50 -6.17
CA ARG A 17 1.06 -11.30 -4.80
C ARG A 17 2.01 -10.51 -3.92
N LYS A 18 1.50 -9.49 -3.25
CA LYS A 18 2.21 -8.68 -2.27
C LYS A 18 1.48 -8.68 -0.94
N VAL A 19 2.22 -8.99 0.13
CA VAL A 19 1.78 -8.70 1.51
C VAL A 19 2.26 -7.30 1.89
N ILE A 20 1.33 -6.47 2.38
CA ILE A 20 1.56 -5.07 2.76
C ILE A 20 1.11 -4.88 4.21
N HIS A 21 1.99 -4.33 5.03
CA HIS A 21 1.69 -3.97 6.42
C HIS A 21 1.39 -2.47 6.49
N PHE A 22 0.16 -2.14 6.87
CA PHE A 22 -0.30 -0.78 7.07
C PHE A 22 -0.11 -0.38 8.54
N PRO A 23 0.70 0.65 8.84
CA PRO A 23 0.75 1.25 10.17
C PRO A 23 -0.58 1.91 10.55
N LYS A 24 -0.69 2.34 11.81
CA LYS A 24 -1.82 3.14 12.29
C LYS A 24 -2.10 4.31 11.34
N GLY A 25 -3.38 4.50 11.04
CA GLY A 25 -3.87 5.58 10.17
C GLY A 25 -4.86 5.08 9.12
N THR A 26 -5.43 6.02 8.38
CA THR A 26 -6.28 5.78 7.22
C THR A 26 -5.48 6.04 5.97
N TRP A 27 -5.36 5.02 5.12
CA TRP A 27 -4.58 5.03 3.90
C TRP A 27 -5.50 4.96 2.68
N LYS A 28 -5.20 5.74 1.63
CA LYS A 28 -5.86 5.66 0.32
C LYS A 28 -4.90 5.08 -0.69
N SER A 29 -5.28 3.99 -1.36
CA SER A 29 -4.49 3.44 -2.46
C SER A 29 -4.56 4.35 -3.70
N ASP A 30 -3.62 4.16 -4.63
CA ASP A 30 -3.63 4.75 -5.96
C ASP A 30 -4.92 4.42 -6.75
N GLU A 31 -5.55 3.27 -6.48
CA GLU A 31 -6.87 2.89 -7.02
C GLU A 31 -8.06 3.52 -6.27
N GLY A 32 -7.81 4.34 -5.24
CA GLY A 32 -8.86 5.03 -4.47
C GLY A 32 -9.47 4.25 -3.30
N LYS A 33 -9.03 3.01 -3.03
CA LYS A 33 -9.53 2.20 -1.91
C LYS A 33 -9.03 2.75 -0.58
N ILE A 34 -9.92 2.77 0.43
CA ILE A 34 -9.60 3.20 1.79
C ILE A 34 -9.28 1.99 2.68
N ILE A 35 -8.17 2.07 3.40
CA ILE A 35 -7.64 1.01 4.28
C ILE A 35 -7.39 1.62 5.66
N LYS A 36 -7.92 1.00 6.71
CA LYS A 36 -7.68 1.40 8.11
C LYS A 36 -6.61 0.50 8.70
N GLY A 37 -5.47 1.09 9.08
CA GLY A 37 -4.43 0.41 9.84
C GLY A 37 -4.60 0.60 11.36
N PRO A 38 -3.92 -0.22 12.19
CA PRO A 38 -2.93 -1.21 11.80
C PRO A 38 -3.57 -2.48 11.21
N THR A 39 -3.09 -2.91 10.04
CA THR A 39 -3.58 -4.14 9.39
C THR A 39 -2.56 -4.69 8.41
N THR A 40 -2.71 -5.96 8.05
CA THR A 40 -1.94 -6.61 6.98
C THR A 40 -2.89 -7.04 5.87
N MET A 41 -2.55 -6.75 4.62
CA MET A 41 -3.34 -7.12 3.46
C MET A 41 -2.45 -7.80 2.43
N GLU A 42 -2.94 -8.90 1.86
CA GLU A 42 -2.39 -9.48 0.64
C GLU A 42 -3.20 -8.99 -0.56
N GLN A 43 -2.52 -8.55 -1.62
CA GLN A 43 -3.17 -8.17 -2.87
C GLN A 43 -2.41 -8.66 -4.10
N VAL A 44 -3.14 -8.83 -5.19
CA VAL A 44 -2.57 -9.00 -6.52
C VAL A 44 -2.15 -7.62 -7.06
N VAL A 45 -0.96 -7.54 -7.65
CA VAL A 45 -0.35 -6.34 -8.20
C VAL A 45 -0.04 -6.60 -9.67
N ALA A 46 -0.64 -5.79 -10.55
CA ALA A 46 -0.36 -5.87 -11.98
C ALA A 46 1.10 -5.50 -12.27
N ILE A 47 1.70 -6.14 -13.29
CA ILE A 47 3.13 -5.96 -13.64
C ILE A 47 3.51 -4.51 -13.96
N ASN A 48 2.56 -3.73 -14.47
CA ASN A 48 2.72 -2.32 -14.83
C ASN A 48 2.33 -1.36 -13.70
N ARG A 49 2.10 -1.85 -12.48
CA ARG A 49 1.62 -1.05 -11.36
C ARG A 49 2.61 -1.08 -10.20
N LEU A 50 2.88 0.10 -9.64
CA LEU A 50 3.56 0.28 -8.38
C LEU A 50 2.53 0.72 -7.33
N PRO A 51 2.13 -0.13 -6.37
CA PRO A 51 1.19 0.26 -5.32
C PRO A 51 1.73 1.42 -4.49
N VAL A 52 0.95 2.49 -4.42
CA VAL A 52 1.24 3.69 -3.63
C VAL A 52 0.03 3.99 -2.75
N PHE A 53 0.29 4.36 -1.50
CA PHE A 53 -0.74 4.68 -0.53
C PHE A 53 -0.48 6.04 0.09
N GLU A 54 -1.49 6.90 0.08
CA GLU A 54 -1.49 8.21 0.73
C GLU A 54 -2.08 8.10 2.13
N LEU A 55 -1.36 8.60 3.14
CA LEU A 55 -1.89 8.76 4.49
C LEU A 55 -2.87 9.94 4.50
N ILE A 56 -4.15 9.65 4.76
CA ILE A 56 -5.20 10.67 4.88
C ILE A 56 -5.31 11.17 6.32
N LYS A 57 -5.23 10.25 7.30
CA LYS A 57 -5.34 10.56 8.73
C LYS A 57 -4.42 9.63 9.54
N PRO A 58 -3.54 10.15 10.40
CA PRO A 58 -2.68 9.33 11.27
C PRO A 58 -3.46 8.61 12.39
#